data_AF-A0A401RDN9-F1
#
_entry.id   AF-A0A401RDN9-F1
#
_cell.length_a   1.000
_cell.length_b   1.000
_cell.length_c   1.000
_cell.angle_alpha   90.00
_cell.angle_beta   90.00
_cell.angle_gamma   90.00
#
_symmetry.space_group_name_H-M   'P 1'
#
loop_
_entity.id
_entity.type
_entity.pdbx_description
1 polymer ?
#
loop_
_entity_poly.entity_id
_entity_poly.type
_entity_poly.pdbx_seq_one_letter_code
_entity_poly.pdbx_strand_id
1 'polypeptide(L)'
;MLCPTAAPRRWQLRVDTDHPVLFDHAHDHLPGMVLLEAAGQAAHCLAGPDPTTPVTLRTRFTRYTELDAPCWIEATPLEWPQPDLARTTITGTQNGQVTFTTQVITRR
;
A
#
# COMPACT_ATOMS: atom_id res chain seq x y z
N MET A 1 5.95 6.27 0.86
CA MET A 1 5.72 6.57 -0.58
C MET A 1 6.25 5.42 -1.44
N LEU A 2 5.71 5.18 -2.64
CA LEU A 2 6.07 4.02 -3.46
C LEU A 2 7.17 4.29 -4.49
N CYS A 3 8.15 3.39 -4.60
CA CYS A 3 9.14 3.38 -5.68
C CYS A 3 8.84 2.26 -6.69
N PRO A 4 8.79 2.56 -8.00
CA PRO A 4 8.54 1.53 -9.01
C PRO A 4 9.67 0.52 -9.08
N THR A 5 9.34 -0.69 -9.49
CA THR A 5 10.31 -1.74 -9.82
C THR A 5 10.20 -2.13 -11.29
N ALA A 6 11.08 -3.00 -11.78
CA ALA A 6 10.95 -3.59 -13.12
C ALA A 6 9.73 -4.53 -13.24
N ALA A 7 9.21 -5.02 -12.12
CA ALA A 7 8.04 -5.89 -12.11
C ALA A 7 6.75 -5.05 -12.12
N PRO A 8 5.77 -5.39 -13.00
CA PRO A 8 4.50 -4.67 -13.03
C PRO A 8 3.76 -4.90 -11.71
N ARG A 9 3.06 -3.85 -11.24
CA ARG A 9 2.23 -3.90 -10.02
C ARG A 9 3.02 -4.21 -8.75
N ARG A 10 4.32 -3.94 -8.76
CA ARG A 10 5.22 -4.11 -7.63
C ARG A 10 6.03 -2.85 -7.38
N TRP A 11 6.05 -2.44 -6.13
CA TRP A 11 6.74 -1.25 -5.64
C TRP A 11 7.55 -1.59 -4.40
N GLN A 12 8.60 -0.82 -4.14
CA GLN A 12 9.23 -0.79 -2.83
C GLN A 12 8.61 0.35 -2.02
N LEU A 13 8.22 0.07 -0.78
CA LEU A 13 7.82 1.11 0.16
C LEU A 13 9.07 1.90 0.55
N ARG A 14 9.10 3.17 0.17
CA ARG A 14 10.04 4.15 0.70
C ARG A 14 9.47 4.81 1.94
N VAL A 15 10.25 4.73 2.98
CA VAL A 15 9.98 5.36 4.26
C VAL A 15 10.98 6.49 4.38
N ASP A 16 10.47 7.70 4.45
CA ASP A 16 11.27 8.85 4.85
C ASP A 16 10.99 9.08 6.34
N THR A 17 11.91 8.64 7.19
CA THR A 17 11.77 8.75 8.65
C THR A 17 11.93 10.18 9.15
N ASP A 18 12.42 11.10 8.32
CA ASP A 18 12.54 12.52 8.65
C ASP A 18 11.20 13.25 8.49
N HIS A 19 10.12 12.57 8.09
CA HIS A 19 8.81 13.17 7.90
C HIS A 19 8.04 13.30 9.24
N PRO A 20 7.94 14.51 9.82
CA PRO A 20 7.53 14.72 11.21
C PRO A 20 6.05 14.39 11.49
N VAL A 21 5.20 14.34 10.46
CA VAL A 21 3.79 13.96 10.58
C VAL A 21 3.60 12.43 10.61
N LEU A 22 4.55 11.67 10.06
CA LEU A 22 4.47 10.21 9.99
C LEU A 22 5.31 9.52 11.08
N PHE A 23 6.25 10.27 11.68
CA PHE A 23 7.16 9.82 12.73
C PHE A 23 7.25 10.90 13.82
N ASP A 24 6.31 10.91 14.75
CA ASP A 24 6.30 11.84 15.90
C ASP A 24 7.13 11.32 17.10
N HIS A 25 7.60 10.08 17.04
CA HIS A 25 8.56 9.46 17.95
C HIS A 25 9.36 8.35 17.24
N ALA A 26 10.46 7.89 17.85
CA ALA A 26 11.19 6.72 17.35
C ALA A 26 10.28 5.50 17.42
N HIS A 27 9.77 5.07 16.26
CA HIS A 27 9.03 3.82 16.17
C HIS A 27 10.00 2.67 15.94
N ASP A 28 9.77 1.55 16.59
CA ASP A 28 10.45 0.30 16.28
C ASP A 28 9.95 -0.32 14.96
N HIS A 29 8.76 0.07 14.48
CA HIS A 29 8.14 -0.41 13.24
C HIS A 29 7.31 0.68 12.51
N LEU A 30 6.92 0.41 11.27
CA LEU A 30 6.09 1.32 10.48
C LEU A 30 4.67 1.46 11.03
N PRO A 31 4.16 2.70 11.20
CA PRO A 31 2.77 2.92 11.59
C PRO A 31 1.79 2.32 10.57
N GLY A 32 0.69 1.74 11.06
CA GLY A 32 -0.36 1.17 10.20
C GLY A 32 -0.91 2.18 9.18
N MET A 33 -0.96 3.47 9.53
CA MET A 33 -1.40 4.53 8.62
C MET A 33 -0.49 4.69 7.40
N VAL A 34 0.82 4.52 7.55
CA VAL A 34 1.78 4.54 6.42
C VAL A 34 1.51 3.38 5.46
N LEU A 35 1.16 2.21 6.01
CA LEU A 35 0.84 1.02 5.23
C LEU A 35 -0.50 1.18 4.47
N LEU A 36 -1.50 1.80 5.08
CA LEU A 36 -2.77 2.13 4.42
C LEU A 36 -2.58 3.14 3.28
N GLU A 37 -1.78 4.16 3.49
CA GLU A 37 -1.44 5.14 2.43
C GLU A 37 -0.69 4.46 1.27
N ALA A 38 0.27 3.58 1.56
CA ALA A 38 0.94 2.79 0.54
C ALA A 38 -0.04 1.94 -0.29
N ALA A 39 -1.05 1.35 0.35
CA ALA A 39 -2.10 0.61 -0.35
C ALA A 39 -2.98 1.51 -1.23
N GLY A 40 -3.34 2.70 -0.74
CA GLY A 40 -4.08 3.71 -1.51
C GLY A 40 -3.30 4.16 -2.76
N GLN A 41 -2.02 4.49 -2.59
CA GLN A 41 -1.13 4.87 -3.70
C GLN A 41 -1.00 3.74 -4.72
N ALA A 42 -0.84 2.48 -4.28
CA ALA A 42 -0.74 1.34 -5.19
C ALA A 42 -2.03 1.15 -6.01
N ALA A 43 -3.19 1.27 -5.37
CA ALA A 43 -4.48 1.19 -6.04
C ALA A 43 -4.68 2.34 -7.05
N HIS A 44 -4.27 3.56 -6.71
CA HIS A 44 -4.31 4.69 -7.63
C HIS A 44 -3.38 4.49 -8.83
N CYS A 45 -2.14 4.07 -8.61
CA CYS A 45 -1.20 3.75 -9.70
C CYS A 45 -1.74 2.67 -10.65
N LEU A 46 -2.50 1.70 -10.14
CA LEU A 46 -3.17 0.70 -10.98
C LEU A 46 -4.33 1.26 -11.79
N ALA A 47 -5.12 2.18 -11.21
CA ALA A 47 -6.33 2.72 -11.83
C ALA A 47 -6.05 3.61 -13.05
N GLY A 48 -4.82 4.12 -13.15
CA GLY A 48 -4.36 4.98 -14.23
C GLY A 48 -4.34 6.45 -13.84
N PRO A 49 -4.20 7.37 -14.82
CA PRO A 49 -4.04 8.80 -14.57
C PRO A 49 -5.32 9.51 -14.12
N ASP A 50 -6.49 8.89 -14.31
CA ASP A 50 -7.76 9.48 -13.91
C ASP A 50 -7.88 9.53 -12.38
N PRO A 51 -8.43 10.61 -11.81
CA PRO A 51 -8.67 10.69 -10.37
C PRO A 51 -9.53 9.54 -9.88
N THR A 52 -9.16 8.96 -8.74
CA THR A 52 -9.94 7.93 -8.07
C THR A 52 -9.98 8.17 -6.58
N THR A 53 -11.13 7.97 -5.96
CA THR A 53 -11.30 8.08 -4.51
C THR A 53 -11.38 6.69 -3.87
N PRO A 54 -10.48 6.31 -2.95
CA PRO A 54 -10.66 5.12 -2.12
C PRO A 54 -11.92 5.28 -1.27
N VAL A 55 -12.91 4.41 -1.48
CA VAL A 55 -14.18 4.41 -0.73
C VAL A 55 -14.23 3.29 0.31
N THR A 56 -13.32 2.31 0.23
CA THR A 56 -13.18 1.25 1.23
C THR A 56 -11.74 0.77 1.29
N LEU A 57 -11.21 0.66 2.51
CA LEU A 57 -9.99 -0.10 2.81
C LEU A 57 -10.33 -1.14 3.87
N ARG A 58 -10.17 -2.42 3.53
CA ARG A 58 -10.29 -3.52 4.48
C ARG A 58 -8.93 -4.15 4.68
N THR A 59 -8.31 -3.87 5.83
CA THR A 59 -6.93 -4.21 6.10
C THR A 59 -6.80 -5.25 7.20
N ARG A 60 -5.87 -6.18 7.01
CA ARG A 60 -5.39 -7.11 8.03
C ARG A 60 -3.89 -6.90 8.20
N PHE A 61 -3.48 -6.52 9.41
CA PHE A 61 -2.07 -6.52 9.81
C PHE A 61 -1.75 -7.88 10.44
N THR A 62 -0.75 -8.56 9.91
CA THR A 62 -0.34 -9.90 10.36
C THR A 62 0.99 -9.90 11.09
N ARG A 63 1.85 -8.92 10.81
CA ARG A 63 3.15 -8.71 11.47
C ARG A 63 3.50 -7.23 11.48
N TYR A 64 4.40 -6.85 12.37
CA TYR A 64 5.07 -5.56 12.27
C TYR A 64 5.84 -5.48 10.95
N THR A 65 5.85 -4.28 10.36
CA THR A 65 6.71 -3.98 9.21
C THR A 65 7.84 -3.12 9.74
N GLU A 66 9.02 -3.70 9.87
CA GLU A 66 10.17 -3.05 10.51
C GLU A 66 10.77 -1.96 9.61
N LEU A 67 11.51 -1.02 10.20
CA LEU A 67 12.17 0.06 9.46
C LEU A 67 13.50 -0.35 8.80
N ASP A 68 14.11 -1.44 9.27
CA ASP A 68 15.48 -1.85 8.93
C ASP A 68 15.57 -2.79 7.71
N ALA A 69 14.44 -3.20 7.15
CA ALA A 69 14.36 -4.08 6.00
C ALA A 69 13.39 -3.55 4.93
N PRO A 70 13.63 -3.82 3.64
CA PRO A 70 12.76 -3.35 2.57
C PRO A 70 11.38 -4.02 2.67
N CYS A 71 10.33 -3.19 2.63
CA CYS A 71 8.96 -3.65 2.46
C CYS A 71 8.55 -3.55 0.98
N TRP A 72 8.08 -4.65 0.41
CA TRP A 72 7.59 -4.73 -0.96
C TRP A 72 6.07 -4.69 -0.97
N ILE A 73 5.53 -3.84 -1.84
CA ILE A 73 4.10 -3.68 -2.06
C ILE A 73 3.76 -4.31 -3.39
N GLU A 74 2.83 -5.25 -3.40
CA GLU A 74 2.36 -5.95 -4.59
C GLU A 74 0.84 -5.89 -4.68
N ALA A 75 0.32 -5.67 -5.88
CA ALA A 75 -1.10 -5.54 -6.11
C ALA A 75 -1.63 -6.60 -7.09
N THR A 76 -2.82 -7.14 -6.81
CA THR A 76 -3.55 -7.95 -7.79
C THR A 76 -4.03 -7.07 -8.95
N PRO A 77 -4.30 -7.64 -10.15
CA PRO A 77 -4.97 -6.90 -11.21
C PRO A 77 -6.28 -6.27 -10.72
N LEU A 78 -6.69 -5.17 -11.36
CA LEU A 78 -7.96 -4.54 -11.05
C LEU A 78 -9.13 -5.40 -11.51
N GLU A 79 -10.12 -5.51 -10.64
CA GLU A 79 -11.43 -6.07 -10.93
C GLU A 79 -12.46 -4.93 -10.93
N TRP A 80 -13.43 -5.01 -11.83
CA TRP A 80 -14.48 -3.98 -11.98
C TRP A 80 -15.84 -4.57 -11.63
N PRO A 81 -16.19 -4.66 -10.33
CA PRO A 81 -17.50 -5.18 -9.91
C PRO A 81 -18.67 -4.31 -10.40
N GLN A 82 -18.44 -3.03 -10.67
CA GLN A 82 -19.40 -2.08 -11.26
C GLN A 82 -18.64 -1.12 -12.19
N PRO A 83 -19.31 -0.43 -13.14
CA PRO A 83 -18.64 0.47 -14.08
C PRO A 83 -17.79 1.56 -13.43
N ASP A 84 -18.18 2.04 -12.25
CA ASP A 84 -17.53 3.12 -11.50
C ASP A 84 -16.70 2.64 -10.30
N LEU A 85 -16.68 1.34 -10.01
CA LEU A 85 -15.98 0.77 -8.86
C LEU A 85 -14.87 -0.19 -9.29
N ALA A 86 -13.65 0.11 -8.88
CA ALA A 86 -12.48 -0.74 -9.05
C ALA A 86 -12.12 -1.43 -7.73
N ARG A 87 -11.65 -2.66 -7.79
CA ARG A 87 -11.20 -3.46 -6.64
C ARG A 87 -9.83 -4.05 -6.91
N THR A 88 -8.95 -4.00 -5.91
CA THR A 88 -7.68 -4.71 -5.90
C THR A 88 -7.32 -5.14 -4.49
N THR A 89 -6.44 -6.14 -4.37
CA THR A 89 -5.82 -6.52 -3.10
C THR A 89 -4.35 -6.17 -3.15
N ILE A 90 -3.92 -5.39 -2.15
CA ILE A 90 -2.54 -5.00 -1.93
C ILE A 90 -1.94 -5.87 -0.83
N THR A 91 -0.73 -6.36 -1.04
CA THR A 91 0.02 -7.17 -0.08
C THR A 91 1.36 -6.50 0.21
N GLY A 92 1.66 -6.32 1.49
CA GLY A 92 2.99 -5.93 1.97
C GLY A 92 3.80 -7.16 2.36
N THR A 93 5.02 -7.27 1.86
CA THR A 93 5.95 -8.35 2.24
C THR A 93 7.31 -7.80 2.68
N GLN A 94 7.85 -8.37 3.75
CA GLN A 94 9.19 -8.08 4.26
C GLN A 94 9.85 -9.41 4.66
N ASN A 95 11.11 -9.60 4.28
CA ASN A 95 11.85 -10.83 4.56
C ASN A 95 11.10 -12.12 4.14
N GLY A 96 10.38 -12.06 3.01
CA GLY A 96 9.60 -13.18 2.48
C GLY A 96 8.32 -13.50 3.27
N GLN A 97 7.91 -12.65 4.20
CA GLN A 97 6.70 -12.82 5.01
C GLN A 97 5.68 -11.71 4.72
N VAL A 98 4.40 -12.05 4.74
CA VAL A 98 3.32 -11.07 4.64
C VAL A 98 3.20 -10.30 5.96
N THR A 99 3.31 -8.98 5.89
CA THR A 99 3.14 -8.09 7.06
C THR A 99 1.74 -7.50 7.11
N PHE A 100 1.13 -7.21 5.95
CA PHE A 100 -0.27 -6.81 5.87
C PHE A 100 -0.90 -7.14 4.51
N THR A 101 -2.22 -7.22 4.50
CA THR A 101 -3.02 -7.21 3.26
C THR A 101 -4.13 -6.17 3.36
N THR A 102 -4.42 -5.51 2.26
CA THR A 102 -5.49 -4.52 2.17
C THR A 102 -6.29 -4.73 0.90
N GLN A 103 -7.59 -4.99 1.03
CA GLN A 103 -8.51 -4.83 -0.09
C GLN A 103 -8.87 -3.36 -0.22
N VAL A 104 -8.63 -2.79 -1.39
CA VAL A 104 -8.97 -1.41 -1.71
C VAL A 104 -10.10 -1.42 -2.73
N ILE A 105 -11.15 -0.63 -2.46
CA ILE A 105 -12.18 -0.28 -3.44
C ILE A 105 -12.04 1.20 -3.73
N THR A 106 -11.87 1.54 -5.01
CA THR A 106 -11.83 2.91 -5.50
C THR A 106 -13.04 3.20 -6.35
N ARG A 107 -13.47 4.47 -6.33
CA ARG A 107 -14.51 5.02 -7.20
C ARG A 107 -13.91 6.05 -8.15
N ARG A 108 -14.27 5.99 -9.43
CA ARG A 108 -13.98 7.04 -10.43
C ARG A 108 -15.00 8.17 -10.36
#